data_AF-A0A963R2R1-F1
#
_entry.id   AF-A0A963R2R1-F1
#
_cell.length_a   1.000
_cell.length_b   1.000
_cell.length_c   1.000
_cell.angle_alpha   90.00
_cell.angle_beta   90.00
_cell.angle_gamma   90.00
#
_symmetry.space_group_name_H-M   'P 1'
#
loop_
_entity.id
_entity.type
_entity.pdbx_description
1 polymer ?
#
loop_
_entity_poly.entity_id
_entity_poly.type
_entity_poly.pdbx_seq_one_letter_code
_entity_poly.pdbx_strand_id
1 'polypeptide(L)'
;MNLGERRRPAMTRDLVVRAGLIWLAVSVIFVITRWQGIAAMALPDADDTLRMVQVRDLLAGQHFWDLHQYRVDPPQGVLMHWSRLVDLP
;
A
#
# COMPACT_ATOMS: atom_id res chain seq x y z
N MET A 1 -37.43 -32.58 -0.79
CA MET A 1 -35.97 -32.39 -0.85
C MET A 1 -35.71 -31.26 -1.83
N ASN A 2 -35.49 -30.04 -1.34
CA ASN A 2 -35.50 -28.83 -2.18
C ASN A 2 -34.11 -28.64 -2.82
N LEU A 3 -34.08 -28.68 -4.15
CA LEU A 3 -32.87 -28.67 -4.96
C LEU A 3 -32.52 -27.21 -5.32
N GLY A 4 -31.36 -26.72 -4.88
CA GLY A 4 -30.65 -25.67 -5.60
C GLY A 4 -30.83 -24.24 -5.10
N GLU A 5 -30.34 -23.95 -3.90
CA GLU A 5 -29.98 -22.57 -3.55
C GLU A 5 -28.76 -22.17 -4.39
N ARG A 6 -28.99 -21.57 -5.56
CA ARG A 6 -27.91 -21.01 -6.39
C ARG A 6 -27.20 -19.92 -5.58
N ARG A 7 -26.01 -20.20 -5.06
CA ARG A 7 -25.12 -19.19 -4.46
C ARG A 7 -24.93 -18.08 -5.50
N ARG A 8 -25.49 -16.90 -5.25
CA ARG A 8 -25.17 -15.70 -6.04
C ARG A 8 -23.65 -15.50 -5.95
N PRO A 9 -22.98 -15.12 -7.05
CA PRO A 9 -21.56 -14.79 -6.97
C PRO A 9 -21.39 -13.67 -5.94
N ALA A 10 -20.46 -13.84 -5.01
CA ALA A 10 -20.21 -12.88 -3.92
C ALA A 10 -19.88 -11.48 -4.46
N MET A 11 -19.35 -11.41 -5.68
CA MET A 11 -18.97 -10.17 -6.34
C MET A 11 -19.46 -10.19 -7.79
N THR A 12 -20.48 -9.38 -8.10
CA THR A 12 -20.98 -9.22 -9.46
C THR A 12 -20.07 -8.28 -10.25
N ARG A 13 -19.99 -8.42 -11.58
CA ARG A 13 -19.21 -7.52 -12.44
C ARG A 13 -19.58 -6.05 -12.20
N ASP A 14 -20.87 -5.77 -12.10
CA ASP A 14 -21.39 -4.42 -11.85
C ASP A 14 -20.91 -3.85 -10.53
N LEU A 15 -20.85 -4.67 -9.47
CA LEU A 15 -20.31 -4.27 -8.18
C LEU A 15 -18.82 -3.92 -8.29
N VAL A 16 -18.02 -4.76 -8.96
CA VAL A 16 -16.58 -4.50 -9.18
C VAL A 16 -16.38 -3.18 -9.92
N VAL A 17 -17.12 -2.96 -11.01
CA VAL A 17 -16.97 -1.76 -11.83
C VAL A 17 -17.34 -0.52 -11.02
N ARG A 18 -18.47 -0.53 -10.30
CA ARG A 18 -18.89 0.62 -9.48
C ARG A 18 -17.90 0.88 -8.34
N ALA A 19 -17.46 -0.16 -7.63
CA ALA A 19 -16.48 -0.03 -6.58
C ALA A 19 -15.14 0.52 -7.11
N GLY A 20 -14.68 0.01 -8.25
CA GLY A 20 -13.47 0.50 -8.91
C GLY A 20 -13.57 1.96 -9.36
N LEU A 21 -14.71 2.38 -9.90
CA LEU A 21 -14.93 3.79 -10.29
C LEU A 21 -14.97 4.72 -9.08
N ILE A 22 -15.63 4.31 -8.00
CA ILE A 22 -15.66 5.08 -6.75
C ILE A 22 -14.26 5.18 -6.16
N TRP A 23 -13.54 4.05 -6.08
CA TRP A 23 -12.16 4.02 -5.60
C TRP A 23 -11.27 4.97 -6.41
N LEU A 24 -11.34 4.89 -7.75
CA LEU A 24 -10.55 5.75 -8.63
C LEU A 24 -10.89 7.24 -8.44
N ALA A 25 -12.17 7.58 -8.37
CA ALA A 25 -12.61 8.96 -8.16
C ALA A 25 -12.08 9.52 -6.82
N VAL A 26 -12.17 8.73 -5.74
CA VAL A 26 -11.65 9.09 -4.43
C VAL A 26 -10.13 9.25 -4.45
N SER A 27 -9.40 8.32 -5.07
CA SER A 27 -7.95 8.41 -5.24
C SER A 27 -7.53 9.67 -6.01
N VAL A 28 -8.21 10.01 -7.09
CA VAL A 28 -7.94 11.24 -7.87
C VAL A 28 -8.18 12.49 -7.02
N ILE A 29 -9.27 12.53 -6.25
CA ILE A 29 -9.55 13.65 -5.34
C ILE A 29 -8.43 13.79 -4.30
N PHE A 30 -7.95 12.69 -3.71
CA PHE A 30 -6.84 12.73 -2.76
C PHE A 30 -5.54 13.25 -3.41
N VAL A 31 -5.20 12.78 -4.62
CA VAL A 31 -4.00 13.24 -5.32
C VAL A 31 -4.07 14.74 -5.61
N ILE A 32 -5.20 15.23 -6.10
CA ILE A 32 -5.38 16.66 -6.42
C ILE A 32 -5.30 17.51 -5.14
N THR A 33 -6.00 17.11 -4.08
CA THR A 33 -6.05 17.89 -2.83
C THR A 33 -4.75 17.84 -2.02
N ARG A 34 -3.95 16.77 -2.18
CA ARG A 34 -2.65 16.60 -1.51
C ARG A 34 -1.45 16.90 -2.40
N TRP A 35 -1.68 17.40 -3.62
CA TRP A 35 -0.62 17.61 -4.63
C TRP A 35 0.57 18.41 -4.10
N GLN A 36 0.34 19.50 -3.38
CA GLN A 36 1.42 20.32 -2.82
C GLN A 36 2.28 19.53 -1.81
N GLY A 37 1.67 18.72 -0.96
CA GLY A 37 2.39 17.88 0.01
C GLY A 37 3.17 16.77 -0.68
N ILE A 38 2.58 16.13 -1.68
CA ILE A 38 3.25 15.10 -2.50
C ILE A 38 4.47 15.71 -3.21
N ALA A 39 4.29 16.84 -3.89
CA ALA A 39 5.37 17.54 -4.60
C ALA A 39 6.49 18.02 -3.66
N ALA A 40 6.15 18.35 -2.41
CA ALA A 40 7.11 18.75 -1.38
C ALA A 40 7.73 17.58 -0.62
N MET A 41 7.37 16.32 -0.92
CA MET A 41 7.77 15.14 -0.12
C MET A 41 7.47 15.32 1.38
N ALA A 42 6.29 15.84 1.69
CA ALA A 42 5.84 15.97 3.07
C ALA A 42 5.53 14.58 3.65
N LEU A 43 6.33 14.13 4.63
CA LEU A 43 6.20 12.86 5.34
C LEU A 43 5.81 13.17 6.80
N PRO A 44 4.53 13.47 7.08
CA PRO A 44 4.10 14.00 8.36
C PRO A 44 4.23 13.01 9.53
N ASP A 45 4.27 11.70 9.28
CA ASP A 45 4.42 10.70 10.33
C ASP A 45 5.69 9.83 10.20
N ALA A 46 5.95 9.06 11.26
CA ALA A 46 7.13 8.21 11.35
C ALA A 46 7.09 7.05 10.35
N ASP A 47 5.90 6.51 10.06
CA ASP A 47 5.72 5.38 9.13
C ASP A 47 5.96 5.83 7.68
N ASP A 48 5.53 7.04 7.31
CA ASP A 48 5.82 7.68 6.02
C ASP A 48 7.33 7.81 5.80
N THR A 49 8.05 8.30 6.83
CA THR A 49 9.50 8.43 6.77
C THR A 49 10.18 7.07 6.69
N LEU A 50 9.73 6.10 7.49
CA LEU A 50 10.27 4.74 7.50
C LEU A 50 10.02 4.03 6.17
N ARG A 51 8.87 4.25 5.53
CA ARG A 51 8.59 3.77 4.17
C ARG A 51 9.61 4.30 3.17
N MET A 52 9.94 5.59 3.21
CA MET A 52 10.98 6.16 2.34
C MET A 52 12.36 5.56 2.59
N VAL A 53 12.69 5.20 3.84
CA VAL A 53 13.92 4.45 4.15
C VAL A 53 13.89 3.06 3.50
N GLN A 54 12.78 2.32 3.58
CA GLN A 54 12.66 1.01 2.93
C GLN A 54 12.81 1.06 1.41
N VAL A 55 12.25 2.08 0.76
CA VAL A 55 12.41 2.32 -0.69
C VAL A 55 13.88 2.58 -1.02
N ARG A 56 14.55 3.42 -0.22
CA ARG A 56 15.97 3.72 -0.40
C ARG A 56 16.86 2.50 -0.20
N ASP A 57 16.58 1.67 0.79
CA ASP A 57 17.35 0.45 1.02
C ASP A 57 17.12 -0.58 -0.11
N LEU A 58 15.89 -0.70 -0.64
CA LEU A 58 15.60 -1.52 -1.82
C LEU A 58 16.41 -1.04 -3.04
N LEU A 59 16.41 0.27 -3.31
CA LEU A 59 17.21 0.87 -4.38
C LEU A 59 18.73 0.73 -4.13
N ALA A 60 19.15 0.63 -2.88
CA ALA A 60 20.54 0.38 -2.48
C ALA A 60 20.92 -1.13 -2.47
N GLY A 61 20.00 -2.01 -2.88
CA GLY A 61 20.28 -3.45 -3.05
C GLY A 61 19.76 -4.36 -1.94
N GLN A 62 19.00 -3.85 -0.97
CA GLN A 62 18.31 -4.72 -0.02
C GLN A 62 17.31 -5.60 -0.77
N HIS A 63 17.32 -6.90 -0.49
CA HIS A 63 16.52 -7.87 -1.22
C HIS A 63 15.02 -7.60 -1.04
N PHE A 64 14.21 -7.81 -2.08
CA PHE A 64 12.77 -7.55 -2.03
C PHE A 64 12.08 -8.30 -0.87
N TRP A 65 12.46 -9.53 -0.53
CA TRP A 65 11.79 -10.21 0.60
C TRP A 65 12.34 -9.84 1.99
N ASP A 66 13.38 -9.02 2.05
CA ASP A 66 13.96 -8.53 3.30
C ASP A 66 13.31 -7.21 3.73
N LEU A 67 12.32 -7.32 4.63
CA LEU A 67 11.60 -6.21 5.25
C LEU A 67 12.24 -5.72 6.55
N HIS A 68 13.40 -6.25 6.91
CA HIS A 68 14.05 -5.94 8.17
C HIS A 68 14.70 -4.55 8.13
N GLN A 69 14.53 -3.77 9.19
CA GLN A 69 15.08 -2.42 9.32
C GLN A 69 16.17 -2.43 10.38
N TYR A 70 17.41 -2.64 9.93
CA TYR A 70 18.57 -2.79 10.80
C TYR A 70 18.99 -1.51 11.54
N ARG A 71 18.50 -0.34 11.10
CA ARG A 71 18.78 0.96 11.74
C ARG A 71 17.81 1.30 12.87
N VAL A 72 16.75 0.50 13.03
CA VAL A 72 15.75 0.66 14.10
C VAL A 72 16.04 -0.38 15.18
N ASP A 73 16.09 0.02 16.45
CA ASP A 73 16.39 -0.86 17.59
C ASP A 73 17.66 -1.74 17.43
N PRO A 74 18.84 -1.14 17.20
CA PRO A 74 20.08 -1.90 17.07
C PRO A 74 20.51 -2.55 18.39
N PRO A 75 21.16 -3.73 18.37
CA PRO A 75 21.61 -4.46 17.18
C PRO A 75 20.56 -5.37 16.53
N GLN A 76 19.39 -5.56 17.16
CA GLN A 76 18.42 -6.56 16.73
C GLN A 76 17.75 -6.19 15.42
N GLY A 77 17.46 -4.90 15.18
CA GLY A 77 16.64 -4.51 14.04
C GLY A 77 15.15 -4.75 14.29
N VAL A 78 14.29 -4.26 13.38
CA VAL A 78 12.84 -4.51 13.43
C VAL A 78 12.33 -5.03 12.10
N LEU A 79 11.57 -6.12 12.12
CA LEU A 79 10.85 -6.61 10.94
C LEU A 79 9.60 -5.76 10.68
N MET A 80 9.50 -5.13 9.51
CA MET A 80 8.30 -4.39 9.15
C MET A 80 7.13 -5.34 8.86
N HIS A 81 5.95 -4.99 9.37
CA HIS A 81 4.75 -5.82 9.28
C HIS A 81 3.95 -5.60 7.99
N TRP A 82 4.32 -4.63 7.16
CA TRP A 82 3.64 -4.31 5.91
C TRP A 82 4.40 -4.81 4.68
N SER A 83 3.66 -4.93 3.57
CA SER A 83 4.22 -5.30 2.27
C SER A 83 4.92 -4.13 1.60
N ARG A 84 5.89 -4.47 0.77
CA ARG A 84 6.62 -3.58 -0.15
C ARG A 84 6.19 -3.73 -1.62
N LEU A 85 5.01 -4.31 -1.85
CA LEU A 85 4.40 -4.34 -3.18
C LEU A 85 4.27 -2.93 -3.79
N VAL A 86 4.03 -1.92 -2.95
CA VAL A 86 3.90 -0.51 -3.37
C VAL A 86 5.25 0.17 -3.63
N ASP A 87 6.36 -0.48 -3.31
CA ASP A 87 7.73 0.05 -3.49
C ASP A 87 8.34 -0.39 -4.84
N LEU A 88 7.60 -1.17 -5.64
CA LEU A 88 8.04 -1.60 -6.97
C LEU A 88 8.13 -0.40 -7.93
N PRO A 89 9.18 -0.32 -8.76
CA PRO A 89 9.30 0.73 -9.79
C PRO A 89 8.27 0.60 -10.90
#